data_AF-A0A7X8HKQ5-F1
#
_entry.id   AF-A0A7X8HKQ5-F1
#
_cell.length_a   1.000
_cell.length_b   1.000
_cell.length_c   1.000
_cell.angle_alpha   90.00
_cell.angle_beta   90.00
_cell.angle_gamma   90.00
#
_symmetry.space_group_name_H-M   'P 1'
#
loop_
_entity.id
_entity.type
_entity.pdbx_description
1 polymer ?
#
loop_
_entity_poly.entity_id
_entity_poly.type
_entity_poly.pdbx_seq_one_letter_code
_entity_poly.pdbx_strand_id
1 'polypeptide(L)'
;MKNLLQAVYQTIFKEELLLIEVQESIYDKLAEKFPGFIGQSMFISYRPFLQGKIETEEQKQAFNDLVEFLDNMDNPPSMTDEEKEFYQSTAAEISLEMMQKTTEDKINAVHSGDKWFKENAENIKNYIKYRNFEEYRLSPAYTVANKMRDYLKESGFYDVAIPLIRKTSPAYDKYYVKLIELNEKYEEKLENLSIE
;
A
#
# COMPACT_ATOMS: atom_id res chain seq x y z
N MET A 1 -42.62 -14.74 24.39
CA MET A 1 -42.31 -15.23 23.02
C MET A 1 -41.61 -14.20 22.14
N LYS A 2 -42.15 -12.99 21.92
CA LYS A 2 -41.51 -11.95 21.07
C LYS A 2 -40.05 -11.61 21.46
N ASN A 3 -39.76 -11.41 22.75
CA ASN A 3 -38.41 -11.07 23.22
C ASN A 3 -37.39 -12.21 23.10
N LEU A 4 -37.84 -13.47 23.21
CA LEU A 4 -36.98 -14.65 23.03
C LEU A 4 -36.61 -14.85 21.56
N LEU A 5 -37.57 -14.66 20.65
CA LEU A 5 -37.32 -14.69 19.21
C LEU A 5 -36.34 -13.58 18.81
N GLN A 6 -36.52 -12.36 19.29
CA GLN A 6 -35.62 -11.24 18.97
C GLN A 6 -34.19 -11.46 19.47
N ALA A 7 -34.02 -12.03 20.66
CA ALA A 7 -32.70 -12.39 21.18
C ALA A 7 -32.03 -13.49 20.34
N VAL A 8 -32.79 -14.53 19.94
CA VAL A 8 -32.28 -15.61 19.08
C VAL A 8 -31.88 -15.08 17.69
N TYR A 9 -32.69 -14.20 17.08
CA TYR A 9 -32.33 -13.56 15.80
C TYR A 9 -31.07 -12.69 15.90
N GLN A 10 -30.90 -11.94 16.99
CA GLN A 10 -29.69 -11.14 17.22
C GLN A 10 -28.44 -12.01 17.40
N THR A 11 -28.57 -13.15 18.07
CA THR A 11 -27.46 -14.10 18.21
C THR A 11 -27.11 -14.75 16.89
N ILE A 12 -28.10 -15.26 16.15
CA ILE A 12 -27.89 -15.87 14.82
C ILE A 12 -27.26 -14.87 13.86
N PHE A 13 -27.76 -13.63 13.82
CA PHE A 13 -27.19 -12.58 12.97
C PHE A 13 -25.73 -12.27 13.33
N LYS A 14 -25.38 -12.23 14.61
CA LYS A 14 -23.99 -12.05 15.06
C LYS A 14 -23.12 -13.24 14.68
N GLU A 15 -23.62 -14.46 14.82
CA GLU A 15 -22.89 -15.68 14.44
C GLU A 15 -22.67 -15.74 12.92
N GLU A 16 -23.67 -15.40 12.11
CA GLU A 16 -23.56 -15.31 10.66
C GLU A 16 -22.59 -14.22 10.22
N LEU A 17 -22.63 -13.04 10.86
CA LEU A 17 -21.69 -11.95 10.61
C LEU A 17 -20.25 -12.37 10.94
N LEU A 18 -20.05 -13.03 12.08
CA LEU A 18 -18.74 -13.56 12.47
C LEU A 18 -18.24 -14.63 11.49
N LEU A 19 -19.13 -15.48 10.97
CA LEU A 19 -18.78 -16.49 9.97
C LEU A 19 -18.36 -15.86 8.64
N ILE A 20 -19.05 -14.81 8.19
CA ILE A 20 -18.68 -14.04 6.99
C ILE A 20 -17.35 -13.35 7.21
N GLU A 21 -17.17 -12.68 8.36
CA GLU A 21 -15.93 -12.00 8.71
C GLU A 21 -14.74 -12.96 8.75
N VAL A 22 -14.91 -14.21 9.21
CA VAL A 22 -13.84 -15.22 9.20
C VAL A 22 -13.52 -15.72 7.79
N GLN A 23 -14.41 -15.53 6.82
CA GLN A 23 -14.19 -15.95 5.43
C GLN A 23 -13.55 -14.89 4.54
N GLU A 24 -13.62 -13.62 4.91
CA GLU A 24 -13.02 -12.52 4.17
C GLU A 24 -11.49 -12.51 4.24
N SER A 25 -10.86 -12.06 3.15
CA SER A 25 -9.43 -11.78 3.17
C SER A 25 -9.12 -10.53 3.98
N ILE A 26 -7.88 -10.39 4.44
CA ILE A 26 -7.39 -9.16 5.09
C ILE A 26 -7.64 -7.94 4.18
N TYR A 27 -7.47 -8.09 2.87
CA TYR A 27 -7.72 -7.02 1.91
C TYR A 27 -9.19 -6.61 1.86
N ASP A 28 -10.12 -7.57 1.84
CA ASP A 28 -11.56 -7.29 1.78
C ASP A 28 -11.99 -6.48 3.02
N LYS A 29 -11.48 -6.84 4.20
CA LYS A 29 -11.72 -6.11 5.44
C LYS A 29 -11.21 -4.67 5.42
N LEU A 30 -10.02 -4.45 4.85
CA LEU A 30 -9.50 -3.08 4.66
C LEU A 30 -10.30 -2.30 3.64
N ALA A 31 -10.71 -2.93 2.54
CA ALA A 31 -11.50 -2.29 1.49
C ALA A 31 -12.90 -1.90 1.96
N GLU A 32 -13.50 -2.66 2.88
CA GLU A 32 -14.77 -2.32 3.53
C GLU A 32 -14.62 -1.12 4.49
N LYS A 33 -13.56 -1.12 5.32
CA LYS A 33 -13.30 -0.04 6.28
C LYS A 33 -12.84 1.27 5.63
N PHE A 34 -12.07 1.16 4.56
CA PHE A 34 -11.51 2.29 3.81
C PHE A 34 -11.97 2.26 2.35
N PRO A 35 -13.27 2.52 2.09
CA PRO A 35 -13.82 2.47 0.74
C PRO A 35 -13.36 3.68 -0.10
N GLY A 36 -13.60 3.58 -1.41
CA GLY A 36 -13.30 4.64 -2.37
C GLY A 36 -11.87 4.61 -2.91
N PHE A 37 -11.60 5.49 -3.88
CA PHE A 37 -10.36 5.48 -4.65
C PHE A 37 -9.10 5.64 -3.79
N ILE A 38 -9.13 6.54 -2.81
CA ILE A 38 -7.98 6.83 -1.93
C ILE A 38 -7.67 5.62 -1.03
N GLY A 39 -8.70 5.07 -0.37
CA GLY A 39 -8.53 3.90 0.49
C GLY A 39 -8.02 2.67 -0.27
N GLN A 40 -8.59 2.41 -1.45
CA GLN A 40 -8.10 1.32 -2.31
C GLN A 40 -6.67 1.56 -2.82
N SER A 41 -6.32 2.80 -3.17
CA SER A 41 -4.97 3.16 -3.64
C SER A 41 -3.91 2.99 -2.54
N MET A 42 -4.25 3.21 -1.27
CA MET A 42 -3.34 2.95 -0.15
C MET A 42 -2.96 1.47 -0.05
N PHE A 43 -3.92 0.56 -0.25
CA PHE A 43 -3.69 -0.87 -0.05
C PHE A 43 -3.34 -1.65 -1.32
N ILE A 44 -3.42 -1.05 -2.50
CA ILE A 44 -3.26 -1.78 -3.77
C ILE A 44 -1.92 -2.48 -3.90
N SER A 45 -0.84 -1.86 -3.40
CA SER A 45 0.51 -2.44 -3.42
C SER A 45 0.66 -3.63 -2.47
N TYR A 46 -0.23 -3.77 -1.48
CA TYR A 46 -0.24 -4.85 -0.51
C TYR A 46 -1.23 -5.96 -0.91
N ARG A 47 -2.22 -5.64 -1.73
CA ARG A 47 -3.32 -6.54 -2.13
C ARG A 47 -2.88 -7.97 -2.45
N PRO A 48 -1.84 -8.22 -3.26
CA PRO A 48 -1.42 -9.60 -3.59
C PRO A 48 -1.05 -10.44 -2.35
N PHE A 49 -0.63 -9.78 -1.27
CA PHE A 49 -0.21 -10.40 -0.02
C PHE A 49 -1.30 -10.43 1.04
N LEU A 50 -2.39 -9.69 0.85
CA LEU A 50 -3.49 -9.56 1.80
C LEU A 50 -4.70 -10.44 1.45
N GLN A 51 -4.52 -11.40 0.53
CA GLN A 51 -5.56 -12.38 0.15
C GLN A 51 -5.78 -13.49 1.19
N GLY A 52 -4.88 -13.62 2.17
CA GLY A 52 -5.03 -14.54 3.29
C GLY A 52 -6.05 -14.04 4.33
N LYS A 53 -6.39 -14.91 5.28
CA LYS A 53 -7.30 -14.61 6.39
C LYS A 53 -6.54 -14.23 7.64
N ILE A 54 -7.23 -13.61 8.59
CA ILE A 54 -6.75 -13.46 9.97
C ILE A 54 -6.99 -14.80 10.68
N GLU A 55 -5.91 -15.45 11.10
CA GLU A 55 -5.93 -16.82 11.66
C GLU A 55 -5.56 -16.86 13.15
N THR A 56 -4.92 -15.81 13.67
CA THR A 56 -4.42 -15.74 15.06
C THR A 56 -4.90 -14.49 15.78
N GLU A 57 -4.96 -14.55 17.12
CA GLU A 57 -5.27 -13.37 17.94
C GLU A 57 -4.21 -12.26 17.78
N GLU A 58 -2.95 -12.63 17.52
CA GLU A 58 -1.88 -11.65 17.26
C GLU A 58 -2.09 -10.91 15.94
N GLN A 59 -2.48 -11.61 14.87
CA GLN A 59 -2.86 -10.97 13.59
C GLN A 59 -4.09 -10.10 13.75
N LYS A 60 -5.08 -10.56 14.52
CA LYS A 60 -6.31 -9.80 14.79
C LYS A 60 -6.02 -8.51 15.54
N GLN A 61 -5.19 -8.58 16.58
CA GLN A 61 -4.76 -7.39 17.30
C GLN A 61 -3.99 -6.44 16.39
N ALA A 62 -3.02 -6.94 15.63
CA ALA A 62 -2.25 -6.12 14.69
C ALA A 62 -3.13 -5.46 13.61
N PHE A 63 -4.16 -6.14 13.13
CA PHE A 63 -5.13 -5.59 12.20
C PHE A 63 -5.96 -4.47 12.84
N ASN A 64 -6.43 -4.67 14.08
CA ASN A 64 -7.19 -3.65 14.79
C ASN A 64 -6.33 -2.41 15.08
N ASP A 65 -5.10 -2.60 15.53
CA ASP A 65 -4.14 -1.50 15.74
C ASP A 65 -3.84 -0.76 14.42
N LEU A 66 -3.79 -1.48 13.29
CA LEU A 66 -3.59 -0.87 11.98
C LEU A 66 -4.78 0.02 11.61
N VAL A 67 -6.00 -0.48 11.79
CA VAL A 67 -7.23 0.28 11.53
C VAL A 67 -7.28 1.51 12.43
N GLU A 68 -7.03 1.35 13.73
CA GLU A 68 -7.01 2.47 14.68
C GLU A 68 -5.96 3.52 14.30
N PHE A 69 -4.77 3.10 13.91
CA PHE A 69 -3.73 4.03 13.44
C PHE A 69 -4.20 4.82 12.22
N LEU A 70 -4.76 4.14 11.22
CA LEU A 70 -5.22 4.75 9.97
C LEU A 70 -6.41 5.69 10.19
N ASP A 71 -7.35 5.34 11.08
CA ASP A 71 -8.49 6.18 11.45
C ASP A 71 -8.05 7.49 12.12
N ASN A 72 -6.90 7.48 12.80
CA ASN A 72 -6.32 8.64 13.48
C ASN A 72 -5.26 9.37 12.64
N MET A 73 -5.09 9.03 11.37
CA MET A 73 -4.24 9.79 10.45
C MET A 73 -4.91 11.13 10.09
N ASP A 74 -4.69 12.14 10.92
CA ASP A 74 -5.21 13.49 10.74
C ASP A 74 -4.36 14.35 9.79
N ASN A 75 -4.97 15.42 9.27
CA ASN A 75 -4.31 16.51 8.52
C ASN A 75 -3.58 16.09 7.24
N PRO A 76 -4.31 15.55 6.24
CA PRO A 76 -3.72 15.33 4.93
C PRO A 76 -3.11 16.62 4.37
N PRO A 77 -2.05 16.54 3.56
CA PRO A 77 -1.33 17.71 3.11
C PRO A 77 -2.24 18.66 2.33
N SER A 78 -2.16 19.95 2.64
CA SER A 78 -2.92 20.97 1.92
C SER A 78 -2.48 21.04 0.45
N MET A 79 -3.44 20.92 -0.46
CA MET A 79 -3.22 21.01 -1.90
C MET A 79 -3.83 22.30 -2.48
N THR A 80 -3.13 22.95 -3.41
CA THR A 80 -3.65 24.02 -4.25
C THR A 80 -4.68 23.46 -5.24
N ASP A 81 -5.47 24.32 -5.88
CA ASP A 81 -6.46 23.86 -6.86
C ASP A 81 -5.81 23.23 -8.10
N GLU A 82 -4.65 23.77 -8.52
CA GLU A 82 -3.83 23.18 -9.59
C GLU A 82 -3.30 21.79 -9.21
N GLU A 83 -2.83 21.59 -7.98
CA GLU A 83 -2.37 20.29 -7.48
C GLU A 83 -3.52 19.28 -7.39
N LYS A 84 -4.72 19.72 -6.97
CA LYS A 84 -5.91 18.87 -6.94
C LYS A 84 -6.35 18.48 -8.34
N GLU A 85 -6.38 19.41 -9.29
CA GLU A 85 -6.77 19.15 -10.68
C GLU A 85 -5.77 18.21 -11.36
N PHE A 86 -4.47 18.40 -11.11
CA PHE A 86 -3.43 17.47 -11.55
C PHE A 86 -3.64 16.06 -10.95
N TYR A 87 -3.89 15.95 -9.64
CA TYR A 87 -4.14 14.67 -9.01
C TYR A 87 -5.41 14.00 -9.55
N GLN A 88 -6.48 14.75 -9.77
CA GLN A 88 -7.75 14.23 -10.29
C GLN A 88 -7.64 13.79 -11.75
N SER A 89 -6.98 14.57 -12.60
CA SER A 89 -6.76 14.22 -14.01
C SER A 89 -5.87 13.00 -14.16
N THR A 90 -4.77 12.91 -13.39
CA THR A 90 -3.90 11.72 -13.41
C THR A 90 -4.58 10.50 -12.79
N ALA A 91 -5.31 10.66 -11.68
CA ALA A 91 -6.09 9.57 -11.09
C ALA A 91 -7.17 9.02 -12.04
N ALA A 92 -7.76 9.88 -12.89
CA ALA A 92 -8.75 9.45 -13.88
C ALA A 92 -8.16 8.55 -14.98
N GLU A 93 -6.86 8.67 -15.27
CA GLU A 93 -6.17 7.86 -16.27
C GLU A 93 -5.62 6.53 -15.71
N ILE A 94 -5.49 6.43 -14.39
CA ILE A 94 -4.92 5.26 -13.72
C ILE A 94 -6.04 4.28 -13.35
N SER A 95 -6.16 3.19 -14.11
CA SER A 95 -7.09 2.11 -13.79
C SER A 95 -6.57 1.22 -12.66
N LEU A 96 -7.49 0.55 -11.95
CA LEU A 96 -7.15 -0.47 -10.95
C LEU A 96 -6.28 -1.58 -11.53
N GLU A 97 -6.56 -1.99 -12.76
CA GLU A 97 -5.80 -3.01 -13.49
C GLU A 97 -4.35 -2.56 -13.75
N MET A 98 -4.14 -1.29 -14.13
CA MET A 98 -2.80 -0.73 -14.30
C MET A 98 -2.01 -0.75 -12.98
N MET A 99 -2.66 -0.42 -11.86
CA MET A 99 -2.03 -0.47 -10.54
C MET A 99 -1.68 -1.90 -10.12
N GLN A 100 -2.57 -2.86 -10.38
CA GLN A 100 -2.32 -4.28 -10.12
C GLN A 100 -1.16 -4.81 -10.93
N LYS A 101 -1.15 -4.59 -12.25
CA LYS A 101 -0.06 -5.00 -13.13
C LYS A 101 1.28 -4.40 -12.68
N THR A 102 1.29 -3.11 -12.36
CA THR A 102 2.48 -2.44 -11.84
C THR A 102 2.97 -3.09 -10.53
N THR A 103 2.05 -3.53 -9.67
CA THR A 103 2.39 -4.23 -8.44
C THR A 103 2.98 -5.60 -8.74
N GLU A 104 2.40 -6.37 -9.65
CA GLU A 104 2.94 -7.68 -10.08
C GLU A 104 4.35 -7.55 -10.68
N ASP A 105 4.57 -6.56 -11.54
CA ASP A 105 5.89 -6.29 -12.13
C ASP A 105 6.95 -5.98 -11.05
N LYS A 106 6.58 -5.21 -10.02
CA LYS A 106 7.45 -4.93 -8.86
C LYS A 106 7.78 -6.20 -8.08
N ILE A 107 6.78 -7.05 -7.84
CA ILE A 107 6.98 -8.33 -7.13
C ILE A 107 7.93 -9.24 -7.92
N ASN A 108 7.74 -9.33 -9.24
CA ASN A 108 8.60 -10.09 -10.13
C ASN A 108 10.04 -9.55 -10.14
N ALA A 109 10.21 -8.23 -10.11
CA ALA A 109 11.52 -7.59 -9.98
C ALA A 109 12.22 -8.00 -8.68
N VAL A 110 11.51 -8.04 -7.54
CA VAL A 110 12.06 -8.50 -6.26
C VAL A 110 12.50 -9.97 -6.32
N HIS A 111 11.73 -10.83 -6.98
CA HIS A 111 12.07 -12.25 -7.12
C HIS A 111 13.23 -12.53 -8.08
N SER A 112 13.44 -11.68 -9.08
CA SER A 112 14.46 -11.84 -10.12
C SER A 112 15.45 -10.67 -10.16
N GLY A 113 15.83 -10.15 -8.99
CA GLY A 113 16.51 -8.85 -8.86
C GLY A 113 17.72 -8.65 -9.78
N ASP A 114 18.69 -9.55 -9.80
CA ASP A 114 19.89 -9.36 -10.63
C ASP A 114 19.59 -9.36 -12.14
N LYS A 115 18.66 -10.21 -12.58
CA LYS A 115 18.25 -10.31 -13.97
C LYS A 115 17.47 -9.06 -14.37
N TRP A 116 16.48 -8.69 -13.57
CA TRP A 116 15.63 -7.52 -13.81
C TRP A 116 16.46 -6.24 -13.89
N PHE A 117 17.41 -6.04 -12.97
CA PHE A 117 18.28 -4.87 -12.96
C PHE A 117 19.12 -4.75 -14.24
N LYS A 118 19.71 -5.85 -14.71
CA LYS A 118 20.49 -5.87 -15.96
C LYS A 118 19.63 -5.57 -17.17
N GLU A 119 18.45 -6.17 -17.25
CA GLU A 119 17.51 -5.98 -18.38
C GLU A 119 16.92 -4.57 -18.41
N ASN A 120 16.85 -3.88 -17.26
CA ASN A 120 16.24 -2.55 -17.12
C ASN A 120 17.24 -1.42 -16.85
N ALA A 121 18.55 -1.67 -16.91
CA ALA A 121 19.59 -0.70 -16.54
C ALA A 121 19.45 0.64 -17.29
N GLU A 122 19.17 0.60 -18.60
CA GLU A 122 18.99 1.82 -19.41
C GLU A 122 17.71 2.59 -19.04
N ASN A 123 16.62 1.86 -18.77
CA ASN A 123 15.37 2.47 -18.29
C ASN A 123 15.57 3.13 -16.91
N ILE A 124 16.32 2.48 -16.02
CA ILE A 124 16.69 3.03 -14.71
C ILE A 124 17.52 4.30 -14.88
N LYS A 125 18.55 4.29 -15.73
CA LYS A 125 19.37 5.49 -16.04
C LYS A 125 18.51 6.65 -16.57
N ASN A 126 17.65 6.38 -17.55
CA ASN A 126 16.76 7.39 -18.12
C ASN A 126 15.77 7.95 -17.09
N TYR A 127 15.24 7.09 -16.22
CA TYR A 127 14.38 7.51 -15.12
C TYR A 127 15.12 8.41 -14.13
N ILE A 128 16.34 8.05 -13.72
CA ILE A 128 17.17 8.88 -12.82
C ILE A 128 17.44 10.25 -13.44
N LYS A 129 17.79 10.30 -14.73
CA LYS A 129 17.97 11.56 -15.47
C LYS A 129 16.69 12.40 -15.48
N TYR A 130 15.56 11.78 -15.85
CA TYR A 130 14.26 12.44 -15.86
C TYR A 130 13.88 13.05 -14.51
N ARG A 131 14.08 12.31 -13.42
CA ARG A 131 13.81 12.76 -12.04
C ARG A 131 14.67 13.96 -11.62
N ASN A 132 15.78 14.21 -12.30
CA ASN A 132 16.69 15.32 -12.07
C ASN A 132 16.48 16.52 -13.01
N PHE A 133 15.64 16.40 -14.03
CA PHE A 133 15.29 17.53 -14.89
C PHE A 133 14.52 18.62 -14.13
N GLU A 134 14.80 19.87 -14.48
CA GLU A 134 14.21 21.04 -13.85
C GLU A 134 12.69 21.07 -14.11
N GLU A 135 12.27 20.75 -15.33
CA GLU A 135 10.87 20.71 -15.73
C GLU A 135 10.05 19.73 -14.88
N TYR A 136 10.64 18.57 -14.55
CA TYR A 136 9.98 17.62 -13.65
C TYR A 136 9.93 18.16 -12.21
N ARG A 137 11.02 18.75 -11.71
CA ARG A 137 11.07 19.31 -10.34
C ARG A 137 10.15 20.51 -10.13
N LEU A 138 9.81 21.23 -11.20
CA LEU A 138 8.84 22.32 -11.20
C LEU A 138 7.40 21.84 -11.46
N SER A 139 7.19 20.55 -11.77
CA SER A 139 5.87 20.02 -12.08
C SER A 139 4.98 19.85 -10.83
N PRO A 140 3.64 19.99 -10.95
CA PRO A 140 2.70 19.65 -9.89
C PRO A 140 2.86 18.21 -9.40
N ALA A 141 3.22 17.28 -10.30
CA ALA A 141 3.48 15.87 -9.98
C ALA A 141 4.55 15.71 -8.91
N TYR A 142 5.67 16.42 -9.06
CA TYR A 142 6.77 16.39 -8.11
C TYR A 142 6.34 16.96 -6.76
N THR A 143 5.66 18.11 -6.77
CA THR A 143 5.20 18.76 -5.54
C THR A 143 4.21 17.89 -4.75
N VAL A 144 3.18 17.35 -5.41
CA VAL A 144 2.19 16.45 -4.78
C VAL A 144 2.85 15.19 -4.25
N ALA A 145 3.75 14.56 -5.01
CA ALA A 145 4.46 13.36 -4.56
C ALA A 145 5.32 13.61 -3.31
N ASN A 146 6.01 14.75 -3.23
CA ASN A 146 6.80 15.11 -2.05
C ASN A 146 5.91 15.40 -0.84
N LYS A 147 4.84 16.19 -1.00
CA LYS A 147 3.88 16.46 0.08
C LYS A 147 3.30 15.18 0.68
N MET A 148 2.90 14.23 -0.17
CA MET A 148 2.39 12.94 0.28
C MET A 148 3.46 12.09 0.98
N ARG A 149 4.69 12.05 0.44
CA ARG A 149 5.81 11.35 1.08
C ARG A 149 6.08 11.92 2.47
N ASP A 150 6.17 13.24 2.58
CA ASP A 150 6.50 13.91 3.82
C ASP A 150 5.38 13.70 4.86
N TYR A 151 4.11 13.77 4.43
CA TYR A 151 2.96 13.41 5.27
C TYR A 151 3.01 11.96 5.79
N LEU A 152 3.29 10.98 4.93
CA LEU A 152 3.40 9.57 5.36
C LEU A 152 4.57 9.37 6.33
N LYS A 153 5.67 10.10 6.13
CA LYS A 153 6.80 10.06 7.05
C LYS A 153 6.46 10.68 8.40
N GLU A 154 5.86 11.86 8.42
CA GLU A 154 5.54 12.61 9.63
C GLU A 154 4.39 11.99 10.44
N SER A 155 3.46 11.31 9.77
CA SER A 155 2.37 10.57 10.43
C SER A 155 2.85 9.29 11.14
N GLY A 156 4.10 8.87 10.94
CA GLY A 156 4.62 7.61 11.47
C GLY A 156 4.13 6.38 10.71
N PHE A 157 3.59 6.55 9.50
CA PHE A 157 3.06 5.44 8.70
C PHE A 157 4.10 4.32 8.49
N TYR A 158 5.35 4.68 8.18
CA TYR A 158 6.41 3.69 7.97
C TYR A 158 6.82 2.96 9.25
N ASP A 159 6.71 3.62 10.40
CA ASP A 159 7.13 3.09 11.70
C ASP A 159 6.02 2.30 12.41
N VAL A 160 4.75 2.58 12.10
CA VAL A 160 3.59 1.96 12.75
C VAL A 160 2.82 1.07 11.78
N ALA A 161 2.32 1.62 10.67
CA ALA A 161 1.46 0.87 9.76
C ALA A 161 2.20 -0.28 9.08
N ILE A 162 3.43 -0.07 8.58
CA ILE A 162 4.19 -1.13 7.90
C ILE A 162 4.45 -2.34 8.81
N PRO A 163 4.95 -2.20 10.06
CA PRO A 163 5.06 -3.32 10.97
C PRO A 163 3.73 -4.03 11.27
N LEU A 164 2.64 -3.29 11.39
CA LEU A 164 1.31 -3.87 11.62
C LEU A 164 0.82 -4.67 10.42
N ILE A 165 1.04 -4.17 9.19
CA ILE A 165 0.73 -4.91 7.95
C ILE A 165 1.55 -6.20 7.88
N ARG A 166 2.85 -6.15 8.22
CA ARG A 166 3.73 -7.34 8.27
C ARG A 166 3.25 -8.37 9.29
N LYS A 167 2.88 -7.94 10.50
CA LYS A 167 2.30 -8.83 11.53
C LYS A 167 0.98 -9.44 11.08
N THR A 168 0.14 -8.66 10.41
CA THR A 168 -1.16 -9.10 9.91
C THR A 168 -1.03 -10.12 8.78
N SER A 169 -0.07 -9.93 7.86
CA SER A 169 0.14 -10.82 6.71
C SER A 169 1.55 -11.43 6.67
N PRO A 170 1.67 -12.74 6.98
CA PRO A 170 2.93 -13.47 6.81
C PRO A 170 3.43 -13.51 5.36
N ALA A 171 2.53 -13.42 4.38
CA ALA A 171 2.91 -13.35 2.96
C ALA A 171 3.60 -12.02 2.65
N TYR A 172 3.08 -10.91 3.22
CA TYR A 172 3.69 -9.60 3.06
C TYR A 172 5.04 -9.52 3.80
N ASP A 173 5.13 -10.07 5.01
CA ASP A 173 6.37 -10.09 5.77
C ASP A 173 7.52 -10.79 5.01
N LYS A 174 7.24 -11.96 4.42
CA LYS A 174 8.20 -12.69 3.58
C LYS A 174 8.64 -11.89 2.35
N TYR A 175 7.72 -11.16 1.72
CA TYR A 175 8.04 -10.27 0.61
C TYR A 175 8.90 -9.10 1.07
N TYR A 176 8.52 -8.46 2.17
CA TYR A 176 9.20 -7.30 2.73
C TYR A 176 10.66 -7.61 3.10
N VAL A 177 10.92 -8.76 3.73
CA VAL A 177 12.29 -9.20 4.05
C VAL A 177 13.14 -9.31 2.78
N LYS A 178 12.62 -9.95 1.72
CA LYS A 178 13.33 -10.06 0.43
C LYS A 178 13.56 -8.69 -0.23
N LEU A 179 12.59 -7.78 -0.10
CA LEU A 179 12.70 -6.44 -0.63
C LEU A 179 13.85 -5.66 0.03
N ILE A 180 14.00 -5.75 1.35
CA ILE A 180 15.11 -5.10 2.08
C ILE A 180 16.46 -5.71 1.69
N GLU A 181 16.58 -7.04 1.66
CA GLU A 181 17.80 -7.74 1.23
C GLU A 181 18.22 -7.36 -0.20
N LEU A 182 17.24 -7.10 -1.08
CA LEU A 182 17.52 -6.66 -2.45
C LEU A 182 17.90 -5.18 -2.49
N ASN A 183 17.26 -4.32 -1.69
CA ASN A 183 17.54 -2.90 -1.63
C ASN A 183 19.01 -2.65 -1.27
N GLU A 184 19.53 -3.32 -0.24
CA GLU A 184 20.94 -3.25 0.15
C GLU A 184 21.90 -3.59 -1.01
N LYS A 185 21.55 -4.58 -1.83
CA LYS A 185 22.35 -4.97 -3.02
C LYS A 185 22.22 -4.00 -4.19
N TYR A 186 21.12 -3.25 -4.26
CA TYR A 186 20.86 -2.32 -5.35
C TYR A 186 21.44 -0.94 -5.09
N GLU A 187 21.51 -0.49 -3.84
CA GLU A 187 22.15 0.78 -3.48
C GLU A 187 23.58 0.84 -4.03
N GLU A 188 24.38 -0.21 -3.80
CA GLU A 188 25.74 -0.33 -4.36
C GLU A 188 25.77 -0.27 -5.89
N LYS A 189 24.79 -0.90 -6.56
CA LYS A 189 24.74 -0.93 -8.04
C LYS A 189 24.28 0.40 -8.64
N LEU A 190 23.39 1.12 -7.98
CA LEU A 190 22.86 2.40 -8.44
C LEU A 190 23.92 3.50 -8.35
N GLU A 191 24.74 3.49 -7.30
CA GLU A 191 25.92 4.37 -7.19
C GLU A 191 26.87 4.17 -8.38
N ASN A 192 27.13 2.92 -8.76
CA ASN A 192 27.98 2.60 -9.91
C ASN A 192 27.37 2.97 -11.27
N LEU A 193 26.03 2.97 -11.41
CA LEU A 193 25.34 3.36 -12.65
C LEU A 193 25.28 4.88 -12.88
N SER A 194 25.47 5.69 -11.84
CA SER A 194 25.33 7.16 -11.88
C SER A 194 26.66 7.90 -12.05
N ILE A 195 27.78 7.17 -12.20
CA ILE A 195 29.14 7.69 -12.42
C ILE A 195 29.49 7.86 -13.91
N GLU A 196 28.60 7.51 -14.84
CA GLU A 196 28.75 7.74 -16.31
C GLU A 196 27.98 8.98 -16.81
#